data_AF-A0A972KI12-F1
#
_entry.id   AF-A0A972KI12-F1
#
_cell.length_a   1.000
_cell.length_b   1.000
_cell.length_c   1.000
_cell.angle_alpha   90.00
_cell.angle_beta   90.00
_cell.angle_gamma   90.00
#
_symmetry.space_group_name_H-M   'P 1'
#
loop_
_entity.id
_entity.type
_entity.pdbx_description
1 polymer ?
#
loop_
_entity_poly.entity_id
_entity_poly.type
_entity_poly.pdbx_seq_one_letter_code
_entity_poly.pdbx_strand_id
1 'polypeptide(L)' 'MKEHTKKIIIELCSYLGEDLDQPMCMELWEHVQKCPQCQEYIHSVKTTIEIIRDLHEPRKAPPEVKERILKILNLK' A
#
# COMPACT_ATOMS: atom_id res chain seq x y z
N MET A 1 -14.06 14.02 -0.38
CA MET A 1 -12.73 13.58 -0.84
C MET A 1 -12.42 12.25 -0.15
N LYS A 2 -12.90 11.14 -0.72
CA LYS A 2 -12.11 10.05 -1.35
C LYS A 2 -11.03 9.40 -0.46
N GLU A 3 -11.47 8.68 0.57
CA GLU A 3 -11.14 7.28 0.96
C GLU A 3 -9.75 6.64 0.71
N HIS A 4 -8.68 7.41 0.51
CA HIS A 4 -7.34 6.83 0.24
C HIS A 4 -6.43 6.67 1.47
N THR A 5 -6.90 6.91 2.69
CA THR A 5 -5.99 7.13 3.84
C THR A 5 -5.58 5.88 4.61
N LYS A 6 -6.40 4.82 4.62
CA LYS A 6 -6.07 3.63 5.43
C LYS A 6 -5.00 2.75 4.76
N LYS A 7 -5.11 2.57 3.44
CA LYS A 7 -4.28 1.63 2.67
C LYS A 7 -2.81 2.05 2.53
N ILE A 8 -2.57 3.36 2.39
CA ILE A 8 -1.22 3.93 2.28
C ILE A 8 -0.42 3.73 3.56
N ILE A 9 -1.11 3.85 4.70
CA ILE A 9 -0.46 3.78 6.00
C ILE A 9 -0.19 2.33 6.36
N ILE A 10 -1.10 1.44 5.98
CA ILE A 10 -0.86 0.00 5.98
C ILE A 10 0.39 -0.35 5.19
N GLU A 11 0.54 0.20 3.98
CA GLU A 11 1.75 0.00 3.16
C GLU A 11 2.99 0.63 3.80
N LEU A 12 2.90 1.83 4.40
CA LEU A 12 4.03 2.52 5.02
C LEU A 12 4.54 1.79 6.28
N CYS A 13 3.63 1.38 7.17
CA CYS A 13 3.96 0.59 8.37
C CYS A 13 4.49 -0.81 7.99
N SER A 14 3.90 -1.45 6.97
CA SER A 14 4.42 -2.71 6.42
C SER A 14 5.80 -2.55 5.78
N TYR A 15 6.12 -1.40 5.18
CA TYR A 15 7.45 -1.11 4.61
C TYR A 15 8.50 -0.84 5.70
N LEU A 16 8.05 -0.33 6.85
CA LEU A 16 8.88 -0.07 8.03
C LEU A 16 9.06 -1.31 8.94
N GLY A 17 8.33 -2.40 8.66
CA GLY A 17 8.49 -3.69 9.34
C GLY A 17 7.75 -3.81 10.68
N GLU A 18 6.78 -2.92 10.94
CA GLU A 18 6.02 -2.91 12.21
C GLU A 18 4.51 -3.13 12.01
N ASP A 19 3.87 -3.73 13.02
CA ASP A 19 2.42 -3.93 13.07
C ASP A 19 1.68 -2.59 13.21
N LEU A 20 0.59 -2.45 12.45
CA LEU A 20 -0.23 -1.23 12.36
C LEU A 20 -0.92 -0.81 13.65
N ASP A 21 -1.03 -1.73 14.60
CA ASP A 21 -1.66 -1.50 15.90
C ASP A 21 -0.67 -0.89 16.92
N GLN A 22 0.59 -0.68 16.51
CA GLN A 22 1.57 -0.01 17.34
C GLN A 22 1.27 1.51 17.40
N PRO A 23 1.35 2.14 18.60
CA PRO A 23 1.09 3.56 18.79
C PRO A 23 1.86 4.47 17.82
N MET A 24 3.09 4.07 17.46
CA MET A 24 3.94 4.78 16.50
C MET A 24 3.28 4.93 15.12
N CYS A 25 2.60 3.89 14.63
CA CYS A 25 1.92 3.91 13.33
C CYS A 25 0.72 4.86 13.33
N MET A 26 0.02 5.00 14.46
CA MET A 26 -1.04 5.98 14.61
C MET A 26 -0.50 7.42 14.63
N GLU A 27 0.56 7.68 15.38
CA GLU A 27 1.19 9.00 15.44
C GLU A 27 1.75 9.43 14.07
N LEU A 28 2.39 8.50 13.37
CA LEU A 28 2.87 8.70 12.00
C LEU A 28 1.71 8.99 11.04
N TRP A 29 0.56 8.30 11.20
CA TRP A 29 -0.64 8.56 10.41
C TRP A 29 -1.17 9.97 10.58
N GLU A 30 -1.28 10.41 11.83
CA GLU A 30 -1.68 11.78 12.11
C GLU A 30 -0.72 12.81 11.53
N HIS A 31 0.59 12.57 11.66
CA HIS A 31 1.60 13.46 11.12
C HIS A 31 1.48 13.59 9.60
N VAL A 32 1.42 12.45 8.89
CA VAL A 32 1.29 12.40 7.44
C VAL A 32 0.01 13.10 6.96
N GLN A 33 -1.08 13.06 7.73
CA GLN A 33 -2.30 13.79 7.39
C GLN A 33 -2.22 15.30 7.60
N LYS A 34 -1.40 15.75 8.54
CA LYS A 34 -1.30 17.17 8.91
C LYS A 34 -0.13 17.88 8.23
N CYS A 35 0.84 17.14 7.69
CA CYS A 35 2.06 17.68 7.08
C CYS A 35 1.97 17.69 5.54
N PRO A 36 1.86 18.87 4.89
CA PRO A 36 1.75 18.98 3.44
C PRO A 36 2.95 18.39 2.68
N GLN A 37 4.17 18.57 3.21
CA GLN A 37 5.39 18.05 2.59
C GLN A 37 5.40 16.52 2.53
N CYS A 38 4.95 15.85 3.59
CA CYS A 38 4.82 14.40 3.62
C CYS A 38 3.75 13.91 2.63
N GLN A 39 2.65 14.64 2.48
CA GLN A 39 1.60 14.32 1.51
C GLN A 39 2.12 14.43 0.07
N GLU A 40 2.81 15.52 -0.25
CA GLU A 40 3.43 15.71 -1.57
C GLU A 40 4.46 14.63 -1.88
N TYR A 41 5.30 14.29 -0.91
CA TYR A 41 6.30 13.23 -1.06
C TYR A 41 5.63 11.88 -1.34
N ILE A 42 4.65 11.48 -0.52
CA ILE A 42 3.91 10.22 -0.71
C ILE A 42 3.19 10.22 -2.06
N HIS A 43 2.61 11.34 -2.46
CA HIS A 43 1.99 11.46 -3.77
C HIS A 43 3.02 11.22 -4.89
N SER A 44 4.21 11.83 -4.80
CA SER A 44 5.27 11.65 -5.81
C SER A 44 5.73 10.20 -5.94
N VAL A 45 5.87 9.48 -4.82
CA VAL A 45 6.24 8.06 -4.80
C VAL A 45 5.16 7.21 -5.46
N LYS A 46 3.88 7.47 -5.18
CA LYS A 46 2.77 6.72 -5.77
C LYS A 46 2.65 6.93 -7.26
N THR A 47 2.75 8.18 -7.70
CA THR A 47 2.78 8.52 -9.12
C THR A 47 3.93 7.81 -9.83
N THR A 48 5.11 7.73 -9.19
CA THR A 48 6.25 6.99 -9.73
C THR A 48 5.95 5.49 -9.87
N ILE A 49 5.33 4.87 -8.85
CA ILE A 49 4.93 3.46 -8.89
C ILE A 49 3.91 3.21 -10.00
N GLU A 50 2.91 4.08 -10.15
CA GLU A 50 1.89 3.99 -11.21
C GLU A 50 2.53 4.06 -12.60
N ILE A 51 3.41 5.05 -12.83
CA ILE A 51 4.16 5.18 -14.08
C ILE A 51 4.96 3.91 -14.37
N ILE A 52 5.68 3.36 -13.39
CA ILE A 52 6.47 2.14 -13.59
C ILE A 52 5.57 0.95 -13.93
N ARG A 53 4.42 0.82 -13.28
CA ARG A 53 3.47 -0.28 -13.54
C ARG A 53 2.85 -0.19 -14.92
N ASP A 54 2.57 1.02 -15.41
CA ASP A 54 2.00 1.24 -16.74
C ASP A 54 3.02 1.01 -17.85
N LEU A 55 4.29 1.32 -17.60
CA LEU A 55 5.38 1.11 -18.56
C LEU A 55 5.80 -0.36 -18.71
N HIS A 56 5.45 -1.22 -17.75
CA HIS A 56 5.80 -2.65 -17.79
C HIS A 56 4.55 -3.50 -17.93
N GLU A 57 4.51 -4.40 -18.92
CA GLU A 57 3.42 -5.36 -19.00
C GLU A 57 3.34 -6.20 -17.71
N PRO A 58 2.16 -6.30 -17.07
CA PRO A 58 2.00 -7.06 -15.86
C PRO A 58 2.31 -8.53 -16.14
N ARG A 59 3.38 -9.04 -15.52
CA ARG A 59 3.71 -10.46 -15.59
C ARG A 59 2.54 -11.27 -15.05
N LYS A 60 2.03 -12.18 -15.88
CA LYS A 60 1.00 -13.12 -15.44
C LYS A 60 1.58 -13.99 -14.33
N ALA A 61 0.92 -13.98 -13.17
CA ALA A 61 1.25 -14.90 -12.10
C ALA A 61 1.00 -16.34 -12.58
N PRO A 62 1.80 -17.32 -12.14
CA PRO A 62 1.55 -18.72 -12.45
C PRO A 62 0.15 -19.15 -12.00
N PRO A 63 -0.57 -19.98 -12.78
CA PRO A 63 -1.92 -20.42 -12.44
C PRO A 63 -2.02 -21.06 -11.05
N GLU A 64 -0.98 -21.80 -10.60
CA GLU A 64 -0.98 -22.42 -9.27
C GLU A 64 -1.04 -21.40 -8.13
N VAL A 65 -0.48 -20.20 -8.33
CA VAL A 65 -0.51 -19.13 -7.31
C VAL A 65 -1.93 -18.61 -7.15
N LYS A 66 -2.65 -18.43 -8.28
CA LYS A 66 -4.05 -18.01 -8.26
C LYS A 66 -4.94 -19.02 -7.53
N GLU A 67 -4.83 -20.30 -7.86
CA GLU A 67 -5.63 -21.35 -7.22
C GLU A 67 -5.30 -21.49 -5.72
N ARG A 68 -4.02 -21.38 -5.33
CA ARG A 68 -3.63 -21.40 -3.91
C ARG A 68 -4.22 -20.23 -3.12
N ILE A 69 -4.23 -19.02 -3.69
CA ILE A 69 -4.81 -17.83 -3.05
C ILE A 69 -6.32 -17.99 -2.89
N LEU A 70 -7.03 -18.45 -3.93
CA LEU A 70 -8.48 -18.66 -3.87
C LEU A 70 -8.89 -19.64 -2.77
N LYS A 71 -8.11 -20.71 -2.59
CA LYS A 71 -8.28 -21.67 -1.49
C LYS A 71 -8.10 -21.05 -0.11
N ILE A 72 -7.01 -20.28 0.08
CA ILE A 72 -6.72 -19.63 1.37
C ILE A 72 -7.83 -18.63 1.76
N LEU A 73 -8.40 -17.95 0.77
CA LEU A 73 -9.47 -16.98 0.98
C LEU A 73 -10.87 -17.62 1.06
N ASN A 74 -10.99 -18.97 0.98
CA ASN A 74 -12.26 -19.71 0.96
C ASN A 74 -13.23 -19.25 -0.14
N LEU A 75 -12.70 -18.85 -1.29
CA LEU A 75 -13.49 -18.40 -2.44
C LEU A 75 -13.70 -19.50 -3.49
N LYS A 76 -13.07 -20.68 -3.30
CA LYS A 76 -13.17 -21.86 -4.16
C LYS A 76 -12.67 -23.11 -3.46
#